data_AF-A0A660QLD1-F1
#
_entry.id   AF-A0A660QLD1-F1
#
_cell.length_a   1.000
_cell.length_b   1.000
_cell.length_c   1.000
_cell.angle_alpha   90.00
_cell.angle_beta   90.00
_cell.angle_gamma   90.00
#
_symmetry.space_group_name_H-M   'P 1'
#
loop_
_entity.id
_entity.type
_entity.pdbx_description
1 polymer ?
#
loop_
_entity_poly.entity_id
_entity_poly.type
_entity_poly.pdbx_seq_one_letter_code
_entity_poly.pdbx_strand_id
1 'polypeptide(L)' 'MVKVGLIGAGFIGQVHARSLSKLSEASLEMVYDINVESSQRIAKEYKARVADSFETIIKHCD' A
#
# COMPACT_ATOMS: atom_id res chain seq x y z
N MET A 1 -9.43 7.20 -10.76
CA MET A 1 -8.34 7.09 -9.77
C MET A 1 -8.11 5.61 -9.55
N VAL A 2 -6.93 5.10 -9.90
CA VAL A 2 -6.54 3.68 -9.76
C VAL A 2 -6.23 3.40 -8.29
N LYS A 3 -6.88 2.38 -7.72
CA LYS A 3 -6.67 1.95 -6.34
C LYS A 3 -5.54 0.94 -6.29
N VAL A 4 -4.38 1.35 -5.82
CA VAL A 4 -3.19 0.50 -5.82
C VAL A 4 -3.06 -0.19 -4.47
N GLY A 5 -2.82 -1.51 -4.51
CA GLY A 5 -2.34 -2.29 -3.37
C GLY A 5 -0.83 -2.43 -3.41
N LEU A 6 -0.16 -2.26 -2.28
CA LEU A 6 1.28 -2.50 -2.13
C LEU A 6 1.53 -3.77 -1.33
N ILE A 7 2.20 -4.74 -1.95
CA ILE A 7 2.62 -5.98 -1.29
C ILE A 7 4.13 -5.93 -1.11
N GLY A 8 4.57 -5.93 0.14
CA GLY A 8 5.94 -5.66 0.55
C GLY A 8 6.16 -4.19 0.90
N ALA A 9 6.39 -3.93 2.19
CA ALA A 9 6.62 -2.62 2.83
C ALA A 9 8.10 -2.39 3.20
N GLY A 10 9.02 -3.09 2.53
CA GLY A 10 10.46 -2.90 2.64
C GLY A 10 10.96 -1.59 2.00
N PHE A 11 12.25 -1.51 1.70
CA PHE A 11 12.85 -0.30 1.12
C PHE A 11 12.23 0.08 -0.24
N ILE A 12 12.16 -0.87 -1.17
CA ILE A 12 11.59 -0.62 -2.51
C ILE A 12 10.09 -0.33 -2.46
N GLY A 13 9.36 -0.97 -1.54
CA GLY A 13 7.94 -0.66 -1.31
C GLY A 13 7.70 0.80 -0.92
N GLN A 14 8.58 1.37 -0.09
CA GLN A 14 8.52 2.79 0.28
C GLN A 14 8.81 3.72 -0.91
N VAL A 15 9.77 3.37 -1.77
CA VAL A 15 10.07 4.15 -2.98
C VAL A 15 8.86 4.17 -3.92
N HIS A 16 8.17 3.04 -4.07
CA HIS A 16 6.92 2.98 -4.84
C HIS A 16 5.79 3.77 -4.19
N ALA A 17 5.56 3.64 -2.89
CA ALA A 17 4.54 4.41 -2.17
C ALA A 17 4.75 5.93 -2.34
N ARG A 18 6.00 6.40 -2.22
CA ARG A 18 6.36 7.81 -2.42
C ARG A 18 6.17 8.29 -3.86
N SER A 19 6.44 7.44 -4.85
CA SER A 19 6.24 7.78 -6.25
C SER A 19 4.74 7.84 -6.58
N LEU A 20 3.99 6.86 -6.08
CA LEU A 20 2.55 6.75 -6.22
C LEU A 20 1.83 7.96 -5.59
N SER A 21 2.28 8.44 -4.43
CA SER A 21 1.66 9.58 -3.73
C SER A 21 1.75 10.91 -4.50
N LYS A 22 2.52 10.96 -5.59
CA LYS A 22 2.67 12.15 -6.45
C LYS A 22 1.76 12.08 -7.69
N LEU A 23 1.12 10.94 -7.93
CA LEU A 23 0.22 10.75 -9.06
C LEU A 23 -1.19 11.18 -8.64
N SER A 24 -1.83 12.05 -9.41
CA SER A 24 -3.20 12.48 -9.15
C SER A 24 -4.24 11.42 -9.56
N GLU A 25 -3.81 10.49 -10.41
CA GLU A 25 -4.62 9.49 -11.06
C GLU A 25 -4.64 8.17 -10.29
N ALA A 26 -3.88 8.05 -9.19
CA ALA A 26 -3.78 6.84 -8.40
C ALA A 26 -3.68 7.11 -6.89
N SER A 27 -4.12 6.16 -6.08
CA SER A 27 -4.09 6.24 -4.62
C SER A 27 -3.63 4.91 -4.02
N LEU A 28 -2.77 4.98 -3.01
CA LEU A 28 -2.41 3.80 -2.22
C LEU A 28 -3.57 3.45 -1.30
N GLU A 29 -4.29 2.38 -1.61
CA GLU A 29 -5.50 1.98 -0.88
C GLU A 29 -5.18 0.99 0.24
N MET A 30 -4.28 0.04 -0.05
CA MET A 30 -3.90 -1.01 0.89
C MET A 30 -2.40 -1.32 0.87
N VAL A 31 -1.89 -1.74 2.02
CA VAL A 31 -0.52 -2.24 2.19
C VAL A 31 -0.56 -3.58 2.92
N TYR A 32 0.18 -4.56 2.42
CA TYR A 32 0.42 -5.84 3.06
C TYR A 32 1.92 -6.09 3.19
N ASP A 33 2.36 -6.57 4.33
CA ASP A 33 3.69 -7.13 4.55
C ASP A 33 3.60 -8.20 5.64
N ILE A 34 4.45 -9.22 5.56
CA ILE A 34 4.54 -10.25 6.60
C ILE A 34 4.96 -9.67 7.95
N ASN A 35 5.76 -8.60 7.94
CA ASN A 35 6.00 -7.75 9.11
C ASN A 35 4.93 -6.66 9.18
N VAL A 36 3.95 -6.89 10.05
CA VAL A 36 2.81 -5.98 10.27
C VAL A 36 3.26 -4.55 10.59
N GLU A 37 4.32 -4.36 11.39
CA GLU A 37 4.81 -3.01 11.74
C GLU A 37 5.26 -2.22 10.50
N SER A 38 5.87 -2.90 9.53
CA SER A 38 6.31 -2.28 8.28
C SER A 38 5.13 -1.81 7.46
N SER A 39 4.09 -2.64 7.31
CA SER A 39 2.86 -2.27 6.61
C SER A 39 2.10 -1.13 7.30
N GLN A 40 1.99 -1.16 8.64
CA GLN A 40 1.33 -0.12 9.44
C GLN A 40 2.00 1.25 9.28
N ARG A 41 3.34 1.29 9.25
CA ARG A 41 4.08 2.54 9.05
C ARG A 41 3.75 3.19 7.71
N ILE A 42 3.83 2.43 6.61
CA ILE A 42 3.51 2.96 5.27
C ILE A 42 2.03 3.33 5.18
N ALA A 43 1.13 2.48 5.70
CA ALA A 43 -0.29 2.75 5.69
C ALA A 43 -0.63 4.07 6.41
N LYS A 44 -0.02 4.33 7.57
CA LYS A 44 -0.16 5.59 8.29
C LYS A 44 0.38 6.79 7.51
N GLU A 45 1.55 6.67 6.89
CA GLU A 45 2.21 7.75 6.15
C GLU A 45 1.38 8.19 4.93
N TYR A 46 0.80 7.23 4.20
CA TYR A 46 0.08 7.48 2.95
C TYR A 46 -1.44 7.36 3.07
N LYS A 47 -1.98 7.31 4.29
CA LYS A 47 -3.42 7.18 4.59
C LYS A 47 -4.09 5.96 3.94
N ALA A 48 -3.34 4.88 3.79
CA ALA A 48 -3.82 3.59 3.29
C ALA A 48 -4.27 2.69 4.45
N ARG A 49 -4.86 1.54 4.11
CA ARG A 49 -5.26 0.50 5.09
C ARG A 49 -4.23 -0.63 5.11
N VAL A 50 -4.08 -1.31 6.24
CA VAL A 50 -3.31 -2.57 6.29
C VAL A 50 -4.23 -3.70 5.88
N ALA A 51 -3.82 -4.50 4.90
CA ALA A 51 -4.52 -5.72 4.54
C ALA A 51 -4.05 -6.88 5.43
N ASP A 52 -4.98 -7.77 5.77
CA ASP A 52 -4.72 -8.97 6.57
C ASP A 52 -4.18 -10.15 5.73
N SER A 53 -4.34 -10.07 4.41
CA SER A 53 -4.03 -11.12 3.45
C SER A 53 -3.85 -10.54 2.05
N PHE A 54 -3.24 -11.34 1.17
CA PHE A 54 -3.09 -11.01 -0.24
C PHE A 54 -4.45 -10.95 -0.96
N GLU A 55 -5.37 -11.84 -0.59
CA GLU A 55 -6.73 -11.91 -1.14
C GLU A 55 -7.54 -10.65 -0.86
N THR A 56 -7.33 -10.02 0.31
CA THR A 56 -7.97 -8.74 0.65
C THR A 56 -7.54 -7.63 -0.31
N ILE A 57 -6.27 -7.61 -0.73
CA ILE A 57 -5.80 -6.63 -1.73
C ILE A 57 -6.50 -6.85 -3.08
N ILE A 58 -6.53 -8.09 -3.58
CA ILE A 58 -7.17 -8.40 -4.88
C ILE A 58 -8.66 -8.01 -4.90
N LYS A 59 -9.36 -8.12 -3.78
CA LYS A 59 -10.80 -7.78 -3.69
C LYS A 59 -11.09 -6.29 -3.66
N HIS A 60 -10.12 -5.45 -3.31
CA HIS A 60 -10.34 -4.03 -2.99
C HIS A 60 -9.52 -3.04 -3.81
N CYS A 61 -8.48 -3.51 -4.49
CA CYS A 61 -7.63 -2.74 -5.38
C CYS A 61 -7.86 -3.13 -6.84
N ASP A 62 -7.48 -2.25 -7.76
CA ASP A 62 -7.53 -2.46 -9.22
C ASP A 62 -6.30 -3.24 -9.73
#